data_AF-A0A954XLK3-F1
#
_entry.id   AF-A0A954XLK3-F1
#
_cell.length_a   1.000
_cell.length_b   1.000
_cell.length_c   1.000
_cell.angle_alpha   90.00
_cell.angle_beta   90.00
_cell.angle_gamma   90.00
#
_symmetry.space_group_name_H-M   'P 1'
#
loop_
_entity.id
_entity.type
_entity.pdbx_description
1 polymer ?
#
loop_
_entity_poly.entity_id
_entity_poly.type
_entity_poly.pdbx_seq_one_letter_code
_entity_poly.pdbx_strand_id
1 'polypeptide(L)'
;MGQMRFRVHDRNRIAPDALQRVYVTGAEEIPWTTRASWDGDQLVVERSVNDSGNVSVPWLVEPQRQCILTTSTLMERTRPYLLEVELARGLIQRIRSRLAIWQWLGLEVSPELEERLQTATREFALAATTQAEPAESATSAIRAISQAFAVGEDLAADYARQAIKARQKQAPISTLLGVSLGPDTPDVAMRRKL
;
A
#
# COMPACT_ATOMS: atom_id res chain seq x y z
N MET A 1 9.73 -17.31 -19.14
CA MET A 1 9.95 -16.82 -17.77
C MET A 1 10.40 -15.38 -17.88
N GLY A 2 9.75 -14.47 -17.18
CA GLY A 2 10.11 -13.06 -17.18
C GLY A 2 10.95 -12.68 -15.97
N GLN A 3 11.84 -11.70 -16.12
CA GLN A 3 12.69 -11.19 -15.05
C GLN A 3 12.53 -9.68 -14.86
N MET A 4 12.56 -9.21 -13.61
CA MET A 4 12.73 -7.80 -13.27
C MET A 4 13.91 -7.66 -12.32
N ARG A 5 14.74 -6.64 -12.54
CA ARG A 5 15.93 -6.36 -11.71
C ARG A 5 15.77 -4.99 -11.09
N PHE A 6 16.11 -4.89 -9.81
CA PHE A 6 16.03 -3.66 -9.05
C PHE A 6 17.34 -3.41 -8.33
N ARG A 7 17.90 -2.20 -8.49
CA ARG A 7 18.90 -1.69 -7.55
C ARG A 7 18.17 -1.22 -6.30
N VAL A 8 18.71 -1.58 -5.14
CA VAL A 8 18.17 -1.22 -3.84
C VAL A 8 19.28 -0.50 -3.09
N HIS A 9 19.06 0.78 -2.77
CA HIS A 9 20.03 1.60 -2.07
C HIS A 9 20.18 1.14 -0.61
N ASP A 10 19.06 0.92 0.07
CA ASP A 10 19.03 0.45 1.47
C ASP A 10 18.30 -0.89 1.58
N ARG A 11 19.08 -1.98 1.52
CA ARG A 11 18.54 -3.34 1.61
C ARG A 11 17.93 -3.66 2.96
N ASN A 12 18.34 -2.96 4.02
CA ASN A 12 17.83 -3.24 5.36
C ASN A 12 16.35 -2.90 5.48
N ARG A 13 15.78 -2.18 4.52
CA ARG A 13 14.33 -1.95 4.42
C ARG A 13 13.54 -3.18 4.01
N ILE A 14 14.19 -4.22 3.48
CA ILE A 14 13.59 -5.53 3.25
C ILE A 14 14.19 -6.47 4.29
N ALA A 15 13.39 -6.85 5.29
CA ALA A 15 13.85 -7.79 6.31
C ALA A 15 14.29 -9.12 5.63
N PRO A 16 15.35 -9.80 6.12
CA PRO A 16 15.91 -10.98 5.45
C PRO A 16 14.90 -12.12 5.22
N ASP A 17 14.01 -12.34 6.18
CA ASP A 17 12.92 -13.32 6.13
C ASP A 17 11.76 -12.87 5.21
N ALA A 18 11.72 -11.59 4.85
CA ALA A 18 10.65 -11.00 4.05
C ALA A 18 10.85 -11.14 2.55
N LEU A 19 12.06 -11.49 2.09
CA LEU A 19 12.36 -11.63 0.67
C LEU A 19 11.43 -12.64 -0.03
N GLN A 20 11.10 -13.74 0.63
CA GLN A 20 10.21 -14.78 0.09
C GLN A 20 8.75 -14.33 -0.03
N ARG A 21 8.38 -13.20 0.58
CA ARG A 21 7.04 -12.60 0.49
C ARG A 21 6.91 -11.59 -0.65
N VAL A 22 7.96 -11.40 -1.46
CA VAL A 22 7.88 -10.57 -2.68
C VAL A 22 7.11 -11.33 -3.76
N TYR A 23 6.13 -10.67 -4.38
CA TYR A 23 5.31 -11.26 -5.44
C TYR A 23 4.99 -10.24 -6.55
N VAL A 24 4.67 -10.74 -7.74
CA VAL A 24 4.21 -9.93 -8.87
C VAL A 24 2.73 -10.22 -9.14
N THR A 25 1.95 -9.16 -9.39
CA THR A 25 0.56 -9.27 -9.87
C THR A 25 0.44 -8.74 -11.28
N GLY A 26 -0.38 -9.40 -12.10
CA GLY A 26 -0.80 -8.90 -13.41
C GLY A 26 -1.88 -7.82 -13.32
N ALA A 27 -2.40 -7.40 -14.47
CA ALA A 27 -3.48 -6.41 -14.57
C ALA A 27 -4.78 -6.84 -13.86
N GLU A 28 -5.03 -8.15 -13.75
CA GLU A 28 -6.17 -8.75 -13.05
C GLU A 28 -5.97 -8.80 -11.51
N GLU A 29 -4.88 -8.23 -10.99
CA GLU A 29 -4.50 -8.28 -9.57
C GLU A 29 -4.27 -9.71 -9.02
N ILE A 30 -4.17 -10.71 -9.90
CA ILE A 30 -3.86 -12.10 -9.55
C ILE A 30 -2.34 -12.26 -9.40
N PRO A 31 -1.86 -12.80 -8.26
CA PRO A 31 -0.44 -13.09 -8.07
C PRO A 31 0.07 -14.18 -9.01
N TRP A 32 1.25 -13.96 -9.59
CA TRP A 32 1.99 -14.98 -10.32
C TRP A 32 2.97 -15.71 -9.40
N THR A 33 3.30 -16.95 -9.75
CA THR A 33 4.42 -17.67 -9.14
C THR A 33 5.69 -16.84 -9.30
N THR A 34 6.20 -16.35 -8.17
CA THR A 34 7.30 -15.39 -8.11
C THR A 34 8.43 -15.97 -7.28
N ARG A 35 9.67 -15.78 -7.73
CA ARG A 35 10.87 -16.05 -6.95
C ARG A 35 11.68 -14.77 -6.83
N ALA A 36 11.98 -14.37 -5.61
CA ALA A 36 12.82 -13.23 -5.33
C ALA A 36 14.15 -13.68 -4.70
N SER A 37 15.25 -13.14 -5.20
CA SER A 37 16.59 -13.43 -4.71
C SER A 37 17.49 -12.21 -4.83
N TRP A 38 18.57 -12.18 -4.05
CA TRP A 38 19.64 -11.22 -4.23
C TRP A 38 20.66 -11.74 -5.23
N ASP A 39 21.04 -10.91 -6.19
CA ASP A 39 22.17 -11.12 -7.10
C ASP A 39 23.10 -9.91 -6.98
N GLY A 40 24.20 -10.07 -6.25
CA GLY A 40 25.08 -8.96 -5.90
C GLY A 40 24.33 -7.86 -5.14
N ASP A 41 24.18 -6.68 -5.76
CA ASP A 41 23.46 -5.50 -5.27
C ASP A 41 22.03 -5.34 -5.76
N GLN A 42 21.54 -6.31 -6.53
CA GLN A 42 20.24 -6.24 -7.13
C GLN A 42 19.28 -7.24 -6.52
N LEU A 43 18.05 -6.77 -6.29
CA LEU A 43 16.90 -7.64 -6.11
C LEU A 43 16.48 -8.14 -7.49
N VAL A 44 16.50 -9.46 -7.67
CA VAL A 44 16.02 -10.12 -8.88
C VAL A 44 14.68 -10.77 -8.57
N VAL A 45 13.69 -10.45 -9.39
CA VAL A 45 12.33 -10.98 -9.29
C VAL A 45 12.00 -11.73 -10.56
N GLU A 46 11.88 -13.05 -10.45
CA GLU A 46 11.54 -13.96 -11.53
C GLU A 46 10.07 -14.34 -11.46
N ARG A 47 9.43 -14.47 -12.62
CA ARG A 47 8.01 -14.80 -12.75
C ARG A 47 7.76 -15.75 -13.92
N SER A 48 6.67 -16.49 -13.85
CA SER A 48 6.30 -17.48 -14.87
C SER A 48 6.04 -16.86 -16.25
N VAL A 49 5.56 -15.62 -16.31
CA VAL A 49 5.24 -14.86 -17.53
C VAL A 49 6.15 -13.65 -17.72
N ASN A 50 6.22 -13.08 -18.93
CA ASN A 50 7.02 -11.87 -19.24
C ASN A 50 6.18 -10.60 -19.44
N ASP A 51 4.88 -10.67 -19.17
CA ASP A 51 3.99 -9.50 -19.19
C ASP A 51 4.40 -8.45 -18.16
N SER A 52 3.85 -7.24 -18.33
CA SER A 52 4.01 -6.16 -17.37
C SER A 52 3.19 -6.44 -16.11
N GLY A 53 3.72 -6.03 -14.96
CA GLY A 53 3.09 -6.31 -13.67
C GLY A 53 3.58 -5.40 -12.56
N ASN A 54 2.89 -5.45 -11.44
CA ASN A 54 3.22 -4.71 -10.23
C ASN A 54 4.02 -5.61 -9.29
N VAL A 55 5.15 -5.12 -8.78
CA VAL A 55 5.95 -5.86 -7.80
C VAL A 55 5.57 -5.39 -6.40
N SER A 56 5.15 -6.32 -5.55
CA SER A 56 4.79 -6.08 -4.16
C SER A 56 5.92 -6.56 -3.25
N VAL A 57 6.41 -5.67 -2.39
CA VAL A 57 7.60 -5.86 -1.57
C VAL A 57 7.27 -5.52 -0.11
N PRO A 58 7.57 -6.41 0.86
CA PRO A 58 7.58 -6.03 2.27
C PRO A 58 8.69 -5.02 2.53
N TRP A 59 8.29 -3.84 2.97
CA TRP A 59 9.14 -2.68 3.10
C TRP A 59 9.01 -2.07 4.49
N LEU A 60 10.15 -1.72 5.11
CA LEU A 60 10.20 -0.99 6.37
C LEU A 60 10.08 0.52 6.09
N VAL A 61 8.95 1.07 6.52
CA VAL A 61 8.68 2.51 6.55
C VAL A 61 9.00 3.04 7.94
N GLU A 62 9.64 4.21 8.02
CA GLU A 62 9.94 4.83 9.30
C GLU A 62 8.68 5.41 9.97
N PRO A 63 8.54 5.34 11.32
CA PRO A 63 9.49 4.82 12.31
C PRO A 63 9.25 3.31 12.62
N GLN A 64 9.72 2.40 11.76
CA GLN A 64 9.71 0.94 11.97
C GLN A 64 8.34 0.24 11.83
N ARG A 65 7.58 0.54 10.79
CA ARG A 65 6.44 -0.30 10.37
C ARG A 65 6.78 -1.09 9.10
N GLN A 66 6.55 -2.40 9.14
CA GLN A 66 6.61 -3.23 7.94
C GLN A 66 5.24 -3.20 7.24
N CYS A 67 5.22 -2.79 5.98
CA CYS A 67 4.04 -2.83 5.14
C CYS A 67 4.38 -3.43 3.77
N ILE A 68 3.37 -3.88 3.03
CA ILE A 68 3.55 -4.24 1.62
C ILE A 68 3.43 -2.97 0.79
N LEU A 69 4.53 -2.57 0.14
CA LEU A 69 4.50 -1.52 -0.88
C LEU A 69 4.54 -2.18 -2.25
N THR A 70 3.73 -1.65 -3.16
CA THR A 70 3.60 -2.21 -4.51
C THR A 70 4.00 -1.15 -5.52
N THR A 71 4.81 -1.50 -6.52
CA THR A 71 5.14 -0.58 -7.62
C THR A 71 3.89 -0.26 -8.44
N SER A 72 3.97 0.70 -9.35
CA SER A 72 3.06 0.73 -10.51
C SER A 72 3.44 -0.39 -11.48
N THR A 73 2.69 -0.57 -12.58
CA THR A 73 3.04 -1.58 -13.59
C THR A 73 4.44 -1.30 -14.17
N LEU A 74 5.24 -2.36 -14.27
CA LEU A 74 6.60 -2.36 -14.80
C LEU A 74 6.68 -3.36 -15.95
N MET A 75 7.40 -2.99 -17.00
CA MET A 75 7.71 -3.89 -18.11
C MET A 75 9.02 -4.63 -17.81
N GLU A 76 9.20 -5.77 -18.45
CA GLU A 76 10.51 -6.42 -18.49
C GLU A 76 11.51 -5.55 -19.24
N ARG A 77 12.70 -5.35 -18.66
CA ARG A 77 13.80 -4.65 -19.32
C ARG A 77 15.15 -5.07 -18.74
N THR A 78 16.20 -4.88 -19.54
CA THR A 78 17.59 -5.19 -19.16
C THR A 78 18.13 -4.23 -18.10
N ARG A 79 17.82 -2.93 -18.21
CA ARG A 79 18.26 -1.91 -17.26
C ARG A 79 17.51 -2.07 -15.92
N PRO A 80 18.20 -2.26 -14.79
CA PRO A 80 17.54 -2.33 -13.49
C PRO A 80 16.71 -1.08 -13.18
N TYR A 81 15.60 -1.26 -12.46
CA TYR A 81 14.84 -0.16 -11.84
C TYR A 81 15.51 0.28 -10.53
N LEU A 82 15.21 1.50 -10.05
CA LEU A 82 15.51 1.88 -8.67
C LEU A 82 14.28 1.55 -7.81
N LEU A 83 14.41 0.60 -6.89
CA LEU A 83 13.25 0.06 -6.18
C LEU A 83 12.50 1.13 -5.40
N GLU A 84 13.22 1.98 -4.66
CA GLU A 84 12.68 3.05 -3.85
C GLU A 84 11.81 4.00 -4.69
N VAL A 85 12.29 4.38 -5.88
CA VAL A 85 11.57 5.27 -6.80
C VAL A 85 10.30 4.62 -7.31
N GLU A 86 10.34 3.34 -7.67
CA GLU A 86 9.17 2.63 -8.18
C GLU A 86 8.11 2.35 -7.09
N LEU A 87 8.55 2.09 -5.86
CA LEU A 87 7.67 1.97 -4.70
C LEU A 87 7.02 3.31 -4.37
N ALA A 88 7.78 4.41 -4.38
CA ALA A 88 7.25 5.77 -4.22
C ALA A 88 6.21 6.11 -5.30
N ARG A 89 6.53 5.82 -6.57
CA ARG A 89 5.63 6.01 -7.71
C ARG A 89 4.31 5.27 -7.53
N GLY A 90 4.38 4.01 -7.13
CA GLY A 90 3.21 3.17 -6.89
C GLY A 90 2.35 3.67 -5.72
N LEU A 91 2.98 4.03 -4.61
CA LEU A 91 2.27 4.52 -3.41
C LEU A 91 1.56 5.85 -3.66
N ILE A 92 2.25 6.83 -4.24
CA ILE A 92 1.68 8.15 -4.54
C ILE A 92 0.54 8.01 -5.55
N GLN A 93 0.72 7.21 -6.60
CA GLN A 93 -0.34 7.01 -7.59
C GLN A 93 -1.60 6.40 -6.97
N ARG A 94 -1.45 5.39 -6.09
CA ARG A 94 -2.59 4.78 -5.39
C ARG A 94 -3.30 5.77 -4.48
N ILE A 95 -2.58 6.56 -3.69
CA ILE A 95 -3.18 7.54 -2.78
C ILE A 95 -3.93 8.62 -3.58
N ARG A 96 -3.31 9.18 -4.62
CA ARG A 96 -3.96 10.20 -5.47
C ARG A 96 -5.21 9.66 -6.15
N SER A 97 -5.15 8.44 -6.69
CA SER A 97 -6.31 7.80 -7.33
C SER A 97 -7.42 7.55 -6.32
N ARG A 98 -7.07 7.07 -5.12
CA ARG A 98 -8.04 6.79 -4.06
C ARG A 98 -8.69 8.07 -3.55
N LEU A 99 -7.91 9.12 -3.29
CA LEU A 99 -8.41 10.42 -2.87
C LEU A 99 -9.39 10.99 -3.90
N ALA A 100 -9.03 11.00 -5.18
CA ALA A 100 -9.89 11.51 -6.24
C ALA A 100 -11.24 10.75 -6.31
N ILE A 101 -11.21 9.42 -6.23
CA ILE A 101 -12.44 8.61 -6.21
C ILE A 101 -13.29 8.93 -4.97
N TRP A 102 -12.67 9.04 -3.80
CA TRP A 102 -13.40 9.31 -2.56
C TRP A 102 -13.96 10.72 -2.49
N GLN A 103 -13.23 11.73 -2.94
CA GLN A 103 -13.74 13.11 -3.06
C GLN A 103 -14.92 13.16 -4.03
N TRP A 104 -14.85 12.44 -5.15
CA TRP A 104 -15.98 12.32 -6.09
C TRP A 104 -17.22 11.67 -5.43
N LEU A 105 -17.01 10.72 -4.51
CA LEU A 105 -18.07 10.11 -3.69
C LEU A 105 -18.50 10.97 -2.48
N GLY A 106 -17.97 12.19 -2.33
CA GLY A 106 -18.35 13.13 -1.28
C GLY A 106 -17.51 13.05 0.00
N LEU A 107 -16.34 12.40 -0.02
CA LEU A 107 -15.38 12.51 1.08
C LEU A 107 -14.82 13.93 1.15
N GLU A 108 -14.99 14.57 2.30
CA GLU A 108 -14.32 15.84 2.61
C GLU A 108 -12.95 15.55 3.23
N VAL A 109 -11.89 16.21 2.77
CA VAL A 109 -10.56 16.12 3.40
C VAL A 109 -10.07 17.52 3.76
N SER A 110 -9.19 17.60 4.75
CA SER A 110 -8.61 18.90 5.13
C SER A 110 -7.64 19.40 4.04
N PRO A 111 -7.53 20.73 3.85
CA PRO A 111 -6.50 21.31 2.98
C PRO A 111 -5.07 20.90 3.36
N GLU A 112 -4.83 20.68 4.66
CA GLU A 112 -3.55 20.20 5.18
C GLU A 112 -3.18 18.81 4.66
N LEU A 113 -4.16 17.90 4.53
CA LEU A 113 -3.93 16.57 3.97
C LEU A 113 -3.52 16.67 2.49
N GLU A 114 -4.18 17.55 1.72
CA GLU A 114 -3.84 17.79 0.31
C GLU A 114 -2.45 18.40 0.15
N GLU A 115 -2.08 19.36 1.00
CA GLU A 115 -0.74 19.97 0.99
C GLU A 115 0.36 18.95 1.32
N ARG A 116 0.12 18.06 2.29
CA ARG A 116 1.04 16.97 2.61
C ARG A 116 1.18 15.99 1.45
N LEU A 117 0.10 15.67 0.74
CA LEU A 117 0.16 14.83 -0.47
C LEU A 117 0.94 15.51 -1.60
N GLN A 118 0.77 16.81 -1.80
CA GLN A 118 1.55 17.58 -2.77
C GLN A 118 3.03 17.57 -2.41
N THR A 119 3.37 17.69 -1.12
CA THR A 119 4.75 17.64 -0.64
C THR A 119 5.39 16.27 -0.90
N ALA A 120 4.69 15.17 -0.58
CA ALA A 120 5.15 13.82 -0.92
C ALA A 120 5.33 13.64 -2.44
N THR A 121 4.44 14.23 -3.25
CA THR A 121 4.53 14.21 -4.71
C THR A 121 5.75 14.97 -5.22
N ARG A 122 6.11 16.10 -4.61
CA ARG A 122 7.33 16.85 -4.93
C ARG A 122 8.60 16.06 -4.61
N GLU A 123 8.66 15.41 -3.45
CA GLU A 123 9.79 14.53 -3.08
C GLU A 123 9.96 13.37 -4.06
N PHE A 124 8.86 12.76 -4.50
CA PHE A 124 8.91 11.76 -5.56
C PHE A 124 9.35 12.32 -6.90
N ALA A 125 8.87 13.51 -7.29
CA ALA A 125 9.31 14.15 -8.52
C ALA A 125 10.84 14.36 -8.51
N LEU A 126 11.40 14.86 -7.40
CA LEU A 126 12.84 14.97 -7.21
C LEU A 126 13.52 13.62 -7.40
N ALA A 127 13.05 12.58 -6.69
CA ALA A 127 13.59 11.22 -6.81
C ALA A 127 13.57 10.68 -8.24
N ALA A 128 12.49 10.93 -8.97
CA ALA A 128 12.32 10.48 -10.35
C ALA A 128 13.24 11.22 -11.32
N THR A 129 13.59 12.48 -11.03
CA THR A 129 14.46 13.32 -11.87
C THR A 129 15.96 13.21 -11.57
N THR A 130 16.35 12.71 -10.39
CA THR A 130 17.77 12.56 -9.98
C THR A 130 18.27 11.12 -10.03
N GLN A 131 17.66 10.27 -10.85
CA GLN A 131 18.04 8.84 -10.95
C GLN A 131 19.47 8.58 -11.46
N ALA A 132 20.14 9.62 -11.98
CA ALA A 132 21.56 9.56 -12.33
C ALA A 132 22.46 9.52 -11.08
N GLU A 133 21.95 9.97 -9.93
CA GLU A 133 22.57 9.96 -8.61
C GLU A 133 21.78 9.02 -7.67
N PRO A 134 22.03 7.70 -7.67
CA PRO A 134 21.16 6.72 -7.02
C PRO A 134 20.91 6.96 -5.53
N ALA A 135 21.91 7.46 -4.80
CA ALA A 135 21.79 7.76 -3.37
C ALA A 135 20.85 8.95 -3.10
N GLU A 136 20.94 10.02 -3.90
CA GLU A 136 20.07 11.20 -3.76
C GLU A 136 18.64 10.89 -4.19
N SER A 137 18.50 10.14 -5.28
CA SER A 137 17.22 9.63 -5.76
C SER A 137 16.54 8.74 -4.71
N ALA A 138 17.26 7.78 -4.14
CA ALA A 138 16.73 6.90 -3.10
C ALA A 138 16.33 7.67 -1.84
N THR A 139 17.16 8.63 -1.40
CA THR A 139 16.85 9.47 -0.23
C THR A 139 15.53 10.23 -0.43
N SER A 140 15.35 10.86 -1.60
CA SER A 140 14.13 11.59 -1.93
C SER A 140 12.92 10.65 -2.05
N ALA A 141 13.11 9.45 -2.62
CA ALA A 141 12.05 8.44 -2.72
C ALA A 141 11.62 7.92 -1.34
N ILE A 142 12.56 7.70 -0.42
CA ILE A 142 12.27 7.28 0.96
C ILE A 142 11.46 8.36 1.68
N ARG A 143 11.85 9.63 1.55
CA ARG A 143 11.05 10.75 2.12
C ARG A 143 9.64 10.79 1.54
N ALA A 144 9.52 10.61 0.23
CA ALA A 144 8.23 10.53 -0.44
C ALA A 144 7.38 9.37 0.09
N ILE A 145 7.96 8.19 0.27
CA ILE A 145 7.27 7.02 0.84
C ILE A 145 6.79 7.30 2.26
N SER A 146 7.64 7.80 3.15
CA SER A 146 7.27 8.06 4.54
C SER A 146 6.14 9.10 4.66
N GLN A 147 6.23 10.20 3.90
CA GLN A 147 5.18 11.23 3.90
C GLN A 147 3.87 10.72 3.28
N ALA A 148 3.96 10.04 2.13
CA ALA A 148 2.80 9.47 1.46
C ALA A 148 2.12 8.41 2.33
N PHE A 149 2.88 7.56 3.02
CA PHE A 149 2.31 6.54 3.90
C PHE A 149 1.47 7.18 5.02
N ALA A 150 2.01 8.19 5.70
CA ALA A 150 1.28 8.94 6.72
C ALA A 150 0.01 9.60 6.17
N VAL A 151 0.07 10.19 4.97
CA VAL A 151 -1.11 10.73 4.29
C VAL A 151 -2.15 9.64 4.01
N GLY A 152 -1.71 8.44 3.61
CA GLY A 152 -2.59 7.30 3.38
C GLY A 152 -3.32 6.83 4.65
N GLU A 153 -2.63 6.80 5.78
CA GLU A 153 -3.23 6.49 7.09
C GLU A 153 -4.30 7.52 7.48
N ASP A 154 -3.98 8.81 7.35
CA ASP A 154 -4.93 9.89 7.66
C ASP A 154 -6.15 9.88 6.74
N LEU A 155 -5.93 9.66 5.43
CA LEU A 155 -6.99 9.56 4.44
C LEU A 155 -7.95 8.39 4.75
N ALA A 156 -7.39 7.23 5.13
CA ALA A 156 -8.19 6.08 5.53
C ALA A 156 -8.99 6.37 6.82
N ALA A 157 -8.40 7.08 7.78
CA ALA A 157 -9.06 7.47 9.02
C ALA A 157 -10.20 8.48 8.78
N ASP A 158 -10.00 9.47 7.91
CA ASP A 158 -11.05 10.42 7.49
C ASP A 158 -12.23 9.71 6.84
N TYR A 159 -11.93 8.81 5.90
CA TYR A 159 -12.95 7.98 5.25
C TYR A 159 -13.75 7.16 6.28
N ALA A 160 -13.07 6.45 7.18
CA ALA A 160 -13.73 5.64 8.19
C ALA A 160 -14.64 6.48 9.10
N ARG A 161 -14.17 7.64 9.57
CA ARG A 161 -14.96 8.55 10.41
C ARG A 161 -16.24 9.00 9.72
N GLN A 162 -16.13 9.44 8.46
CA GLN A 162 -17.28 9.96 7.71
C GLN A 162 -18.25 8.86 7.30
N ALA A 163 -17.75 7.70 6.85
CA ALA A 163 -18.57 6.55 6.53
C ALA A 163 -19.39 6.06 7.73
N ILE A 164 -18.76 5.99 8.91
CA ILE A 164 -19.45 5.62 10.16
C ILE A 164 -20.50 6.66 10.54
N LYS A 165 -20.16 7.96 10.49
CA LYS A 165 -21.10 9.05 10.78
C LYS A 165 -22.31 9.06 9.83
N ALA A 166 -22.08 8.80 8.55
CA ALA A 166 -23.15 8.67 7.56
C ALA A 166 -24.04 7.46 7.84
N ARG A 167 -23.44 6.31 8.18
CA ARG A 167 -24.18 5.08 8.54
C ARG A 167 -25.04 5.26 9.78
N GLN A 168 -24.54 5.95 10.81
CA GLN A 168 -25.30 6.21 12.04
C GLN A 168 -26.54 7.08 11.84
N LYS A 169 -26.61 7.87 10.76
CA LYS A 169 -27.78 8.67 10.41
C LYS A 169 -28.85 7.87 9.64
N GLN A 170 -28.51 6.69 9.13
CA GLN A 170 -29.47 5.82 8.45
C GLN A 170 -30.35 5.12 9.49
N ALA A 171 -31.54 4.69 9.06
CA ALA A 171 -32.41 3.89 9.91
C ALA A 171 -31.65 2.65 10.43
N PRO A 172 -31.87 2.25 11.70
CA PRO A 172 -31.20 1.09 12.27
C PRO A 172 -31.38 -0.11 11.35
N ILE A 173 -30.28 -0.81 11.10
CA ILE A 173 -30.30 -2.00 10.25
C ILE A 173 -31.24 -3.00 10.95
N SER A 174 -32.17 -3.59 10.21
CA SER A 174 -33.01 -4.70 10.68
C SER A 174 -32.21 -6.01 10.85
N THR A 175 -30.97 -5.91 11.31
CA THR A 175 -30.10 -7.04 11.59
C THR A 175 -30.29 -7.43 13.05
N LEU A 176 -30.88 -8.61 13.26
CA LEU A 176 -30.91 -9.25 14.56
C LEU A 176 -29.54 -9.88 14.82
N LEU A 177 -28.90 -9.53 15.94
CA LEU A 177 -27.70 -10.21 16.40
C LEU A 177 -28.13 -11.41 17.26
N GLY A 178 -27.98 -12.62 16.72
CA GLY A 178 -28.15 -13.84 17.49
C GLY A 178 -26.90 -14.12 18.32
N VAL A 179 -27.05 -14.34 19.61
CA VAL A 179 -25.98 -14.87 20.48
C VAL A 179 -26.40 -16.25 20.98
N SER A 180 -25.48 -17.21 21.01
CA SER A 180 -25.74 -18.47 21.71
C SER A 180 -25.48 -18.27 23.20
N LEU A 181 -26.48 -18.53 24.04
CA LEU A 181 -26.35 -18.47 25.50
C LEU A 181 -25.72 -19.75 26.08
N GLY A 182 -25.31 -20.70 25.23
CA GLY A 182 -24.83 -22.00 25.69
C GLY A 182 -25.94 -22.79 26.42
N PRO A 183 -25.59 -23.69 27.36
CA PRO A 183 -26.58 -24.48 28.10
C PRO A 183 -27.37 -23.66 29.14
N ASP A 184 -26.84 -22.50 29.55
CA ASP A 184 -27.45 -21.64 30.56
C ASP A 184 -28.51 -20.75 29.94
N THR A 185 -29.68 -21.35 29.69
CA THR A 185 -30.83 -20.58 29.22
C THR A 185 -31.49 -19.83 30.40
N PRO A 186 -31.68 -18.50 30.31
CA PRO A 186 -32.29 -17.72 31.38
C PRO A 186 -33.73 -18.20 31.65
N ASP A 187 -34.31 -17.88 32.80
CA ASP A 187 -35.66 -18.35 33.12
C ASP A 187 -36.74 -17.80 32.15
N VAL A 188 -37.93 -18.41 32.17
CA VAL A 188 -39.03 -18.06 31.26
C VAL A 188 -39.52 -16.61 31.46
N ALA A 189 -39.39 -16.05 32.67
CA ALA A 189 -39.82 -14.70 32.97
C ALA A 189 -38.89 -13.66 32.32
N MET A 190 -37.58 -13.95 32.27
CA MET A 190 -36.57 -13.13 31.61
C MET A 190 -36.69 -13.23 30.08
N ARG A 191 -36.95 -14.43 29.54
CA ARG A 191 -37.12 -14.64 28.08
C ARG A 191 -38.30 -13.86 27.47
N ARG A 192 -39.35 -13.58 28.24
CA ARG A 192 -40.53 -12.82 27.78
C ARG A 192 -40.33 -11.30 27.75
N LYS A 193 -39.22 -10.82 28.30
CA LYS A 193 -38.87 -9.38 28.35
C LYS A 193 -37.83 -8.98 27.32
N LEU A 194 -37.21 -9.95 26.64
CA LEU A 194 -36.27 -9.79 25.52
C LEU A 194 -37.02 -9.86 24.19
#